data_AF-A0A940PGU2-F1
#
_entry.id   AF-A0A940PGU2-F1
#
_cell.length_a   1.000
_cell.length_b   1.000
_cell.length_c   1.000
_cell.angle_alpha   90.00
_cell.angle_beta   90.00
_cell.angle_gamma   90.00
#
_symmetry.space_group_name_H-M   'P 1'
#
loop_
_entity.id
_entity.type
_entity.pdbx_description
1 polymer ?
#
loop_
_entity_poly.entity_id
_entity_poly.type
_entity_poly.pdbx_seq_one_letter_code
_entity_poly.pdbx_strand_id
1 'polypeptide(L)'
;MAKNMAHISCDEYEKLKQSLGGLGWLWQSYQRERPNDWYEFKYQTVLRNFLANDVEGQLTSQAHYKRFPKRVKLPERAYREMKELSEIYEELQDVLEHPPYGTKSLSELLR
;
A
#
# COMPACT_ATOMS: atom_id res chain seq x y z
N MET A 1 -25.88 10.85 -10.40
CA MET A 1 -24.48 11.23 -10.17
C MET A 1 -23.59 10.29 -10.96
N ALA A 2 -22.86 10.80 -11.98
CA ALA A 2 -21.90 9.97 -12.70
C ALA A 2 -20.78 9.59 -11.72
N LYS A 3 -20.58 8.29 -11.48
CA LYS A 3 -19.41 7.82 -10.73
C LYS A 3 -18.19 8.15 -11.59
N ASN A 4 -17.33 9.07 -11.14
CA ASN A 4 -16.06 9.30 -11.83
C ASN A 4 -15.22 8.03 -11.74
N MET A 5 -14.69 7.60 -12.89
CA MET A 5 -13.94 6.35 -13.00
C MET A 5 -12.54 6.64 -13.52
N ALA A 6 -11.54 6.24 -12.76
CA ALA A 6 -10.15 6.20 -13.20
C ALA A 6 -9.98 5.05 -14.21
N HIS A 7 -9.18 5.30 -15.25
CA HIS A 7 -8.79 4.30 -16.23
C HIS A 7 -7.28 4.18 -16.18
N ILE A 8 -6.79 3.10 -15.61
CA ILE A 8 -5.35 2.86 -15.43
C ILE A 8 -4.89 1.67 -16.24
N SER A 9 -3.58 1.56 -16.44
CA SER A 9 -3.00 0.39 -17.09
C SER A 9 -3.15 -0.86 -16.20
N CYS A 10 -3.17 -2.05 -16.80
CA CYS A 10 -3.14 -3.28 -16.00
C CYS A 10 -1.86 -3.37 -15.17
N ASP A 11 -0.71 -2.94 -15.70
CA ASP A 11 0.57 -3.01 -14.99
C ASP A 11 0.60 -2.11 -13.75
N GLU A 12 0.07 -0.89 -13.86
CA GLU A 12 -0.11 0.01 -12.73
C GLU A 12 -1.05 -0.60 -11.69
N TYR A 13 -2.17 -1.19 -12.12
CA TYR A 13 -3.09 -1.83 -11.20
C TYR A 13 -2.46 -3.01 -10.44
N GLU A 14 -1.71 -3.87 -11.12
CA GLU A 14 -1.04 -5.00 -10.47
C GLU A 14 0.04 -4.53 -9.48
N LYS A 15 0.76 -3.43 -9.77
CA LYS A 15 1.68 -2.81 -8.80
C LYS A 15 0.96 -2.34 -7.55
N LEU A 16 -0.13 -1.58 -7.71
CA LEU A 16 -0.93 -1.10 -6.57
C LEU A 16 -1.44 -2.28 -5.74
N LYS A 17 -1.98 -3.31 -6.40
CA LYS A 17 -2.47 -4.51 -5.73
C LYS A 17 -1.35 -5.24 -4.96
N GLN A 18 -0.15 -5.33 -5.53
CA GLN A 18 1.00 -5.93 -4.86
C GLN A 18 1.41 -5.14 -3.61
N SER A 19 1.46 -3.80 -3.69
CA SER A 19 1.75 -2.96 -2.52
C SER A 19 0.72 -3.15 -1.40
N LEU A 20 -0.57 -3.20 -1.74
CA LEU A 20 -1.65 -3.43 -0.77
C LEU A 20 -1.49 -4.78 -0.06
N GLY A 21 -1.26 -5.86 -0.82
CA GLY A 21 -1.07 -7.20 -0.24
C GLY A 21 0.20 -7.33 0.62
N GLY A 22 1.20 -6.48 0.40
CA GLY A 22 2.43 -6.42 1.21
C GLY A 22 2.33 -5.51 2.44
N LEU A 23 1.38 -4.58 2.47
CA LEU A 23 1.31 -3.48 3.44
C LEU A 23 1.17 -3.97 4.88
N GLY A 24 0.36 -5.00 5.12
CA GLY A 24 0.16 -5.53 6.46
C GLY A 24 1.39 -6.23 7.02
N TRP A 25 2.10 -7.00 6.18
CA TRP A 25 3.36 -7.61 6.57
C TRP A 25 4.43 -6.55 6.82
N LEU A 26 4.55 -5.58 5.91
CA LEU A 26 5.55 -4.52 6.00
C LEU A 26 5.35 -3.66 7.26
N TRP A 27 4.11 -3.32 7.58
CA TRP A 27 3.77 -2.61 8.82
C TRP A 27 4.15 -3.39 10.07
N GLN A 28 3.89 -4.70 10.12
CA GLN A 28 4.28 -5.53 11.27
C GLN A 28 5.80 -5.65 11.40
N SER A 29 6.52 -5.79 10.29
CA SER A 29 7.98 -5.78 10.26
C SER A 29 8.51 -4.44 10.78
N TYR A 30 7.96 -3.33 10.28
CA TYR A 30 8.24 -1.99 10.77
C TYR A 30 8.01 -1.87 12.28
N GLN A 31 6.88 -2.31 12.83
CA GLN A 31 6.63 -2.21 14.28
C GLN A 31 7.62 -3.05 15.14
N ARG A 32 8.10 -4.19 14.64
CA ARG A 32 9.05 -5.06 15.37
C ARG A 32 10.44 -4.46 15.47
N GLU A 33 10.86 -3.73 14.44
CA GLU A 33 12.23 -3.20 14.33
C GLU A 33 12.46 -1.87 15.06
N ARG A 34 11.42 -1.34 15.72
CA ARG A 34 11.42 0.00 16.34
C ARG A 34 11.96 1.16 15.46
N PRO A 35 11.64 1.33 14.16
CA PRO A 35 12.10 2.49 13.42
C PRO A 35 11.08 3.64 13.55
N ASN A 36 11.54 4.77 14.07
CA ASN A 36 10.94 6.10 13.96
C ASN A 36 9.44 6.29 14.33
N ASP A 37 9.17 6.63 15.59
CA ASP A 37 7.86 7.00 16.15
C ASP A 37 7.05 8.00 15.30
N TRP A 38 7.71 8.84 14.49
CA TRP A 38 7.04 9.79 13.59
C TRP A 38 6.22 9.09 12.50
N TYR A 39 6.78 8.05 11.88
CA TYR A 39 6.09 7.29 10.83
C TYR A 39 4.95 6.47 11.41
N GLU A 40 5.14 5.92 12.61
CA GLU A 40 4.05 5.30 13.36
C GLU A 40 2.93 6.31 13.59
N PHE A 41 3.23 7.48 14.16
CA PHE A 41 2.22 8.51 14.39
C PHE A 41 1.48 8.94 13.10
N LYS A 42 2.22 9.12 12.00
CA LYS A 42 1.65 9.59 10.72
C LYS A 42 0.70 8.56 10.09
N TYR A 43 1.05 7.27 10.11
CA TYR A 43 0.34 6.25 9.33
C TYR A 43 -0.49 5.25 10.13
N GLN A 44 -0.32 5.18 11.46
CA GLN A 44 -0.99 4.18 12.29
C GLN A 44 -2.51 4.18 12.14
N THR A 45 -3.16 5.35 12.07
CA THR A 45 -4.63 5.40 11.92
C THR A 45 -5.09 4.87 10.55
N VAL A 46 -4.39 5.27 9.47
CA VAL A 46 -4.69 4.84 8.10
C VAL A 46 -4.52 3.33 7.97
N LEU A 47 -3.41 2.79 8.48
CA LEU A 47 -3.08 1.38 8.42
C LEU A 47 -3.97 0.53 9.33
N ARG A 48 -4.34 1.00 10.52
CA ARG A 48 -5.31 0.30 11.38
C ARG A 48 -6.67 0.18 10.68
N ASN A 49 -7.14 1.24 10.04
CA ASN A 49 -8.40 1.21 9.28
C ASN A 49 -8.31 0.27 8.08
N PHE A 50 -7.19 0.28 7.36
CA PHE A 50 -6.91 -0.64 6.24
C PHE A 50 -6.96 -2.10 6.69
N LEU A 51 -6.21 -2.45 7.74
CA LEU A 51 -6.10 -3.82 8.26
C LEU A 51 -7.38 -4.33 8.90
N ALA A 52 -8.11 -3.47 9.62
CA ALA A 52 -9.31 -3.87 10.36
C ALA A 52 -10.54 -4.08 9.46
N ASN A 53 -10.60 -3.44 8.29
CA ASN A 53 -11.80 -3.42 7.45
C ASN A 53 -11.66 -4.20 6.14
N ASP A 54 -10.61 -5.01 5.96
CA ASP A 54 -10.34 -5.74 4.71
C ASP A 54 -10.41 -4.80 3.48
N VAL A 55 -9.77 -3.63 3.61
CA VAL A 55 -9.85 -2.58 2.59
C VAL A 55 -9.23 -3.05 1.27
N GLU A 56 -8.23 -3.93 1.31
CA GLU A 56 -7.68 -4.58 0.11
C GLU A 56 -8.75 -5.33 -0.69
N GLY A 57 -9.50 -6.24 -0.06
CA GLY A 57 -10.57 -6.99 -0.73
C GLY A 57 -11.63 -6.05 -1.30
N GLN A 58 -11.98 -4.99 -0.55
CA GLN A 58 -12.95 -4.00 -1.01
C GLN A 58 -12.46 -3.18 -2.21
N LEU A 59 -11.21 -2.72 -2.20
CA LEU A 59 -10.66 -1.89 -3.28
C LEU A 59 -10.43 -2.72 -4.55
N THR A 60 -9.89 -3.93 -4.40
CA THR A 60 -9.62 -4.83 -5.53
C THR A 60 -10.91 -5.37 -6.17
N SER A 61 -11.97 -5.60 -5.39
CA SER A 61 -13.27 -6.05 -5.93
C SER A 61 -13.97 -5.00 -6.80
N GLN A 62 -13.60 -3.71 -6.65
CA GLN A 62 -14.13 -2.61 -7.45
C GLN A 62 -13.45 -2.47 -8.82
N ALA A 63 -12.41 -3.26 -9.09
CA ALA A 63 -11.68 -3.25 -10.34
C ALA A 63 -12.44 -3.99 -11.45
N HIS A 64 -12.60 -3.34 -12.60
CA HIS A 64 -13.12 -3.99 -13.81
C HIS A 64 -12.04 -4.07 -14.88
N TYR A 65 -11.63 -5.29 -15.21
CA TYR A 65 -10.65 -5.56 -16.26
C TYR A 65 -11.29 -5.46 -17.65
N LYS A 66 -10.64 -4.72 -18.55
CA LYS A 66 -10.88 -4.80 -19.99
C LYS A 66 -9.74 -5.54 -20.65
N ARG A 67 -10.07 -6.63 -21.36
CA ARG A 67 -9.09 -7.43 -22.11
C ARG A 67 -8.43 -6.63 -23.24
N PHE A 68 -9.18 -5.72 -23.87
CA PHE A 68 -8.72 -4.84 -24.94
C PHE A 68 -9.42 -3.46 -24.88
N PRO A 69 -8.69 -2.34 -24.82
CA PRO A 69 -7.27 -2.23 -24.45
C PRO A 69 -7.03 -2.76 -23.03
N LYS A 70 -5.78 -3.20 -22.72
CA LYS A 70 -5.35 -3.69 -21.40
C LYS A 70 -5.43 -2.57 -20.36
N ARG A 71 -6.62 -2.34 -19.81
CA ARG A 71 -6.89 -1.31 -18.83
C ARG A 71 -7.78 -1.85 -17.73
N VAL A 72 -7.59 -1.29 -16.55
CA VAL A 72 -8.45 -1.51 -15.40
C VAL A 72 -9.24 -0.24 -15.15
N LYS A 73 -10.53 -0.42 -14.91
CA LYS A 73 -11.44 0.66 -14.58
C LYS A 73 -11.77 0.58 -13.09
N LEU A 74 -11.55 1.67 -12.37
CA LEU A 74 -11.79 1.79 -10.93
C LEU A 74 -12.60 3.05 -10.64
N PRO A 75 -13.42 3.08 -9.59
CA PRO A 75 -13.89 4.35 -9.04
C PRO A 75 -12.69 5.24 -8.70
N GLU A 76 -12.75 6.53 -9.05
CA GLU A 76 -11.64 7.47 -8.85
C GLU A 76 -11.22 7.58 -7.38
N ARG A 77 -12.18 7.43 -6.46
CA ARG A 77 -11.90 7.34 -5.02
C ARG A 77 -11.10 6.10 -4.67
N ALA A 78 -11.52 4.93 -5.13
CA ALA A 78 -10.81 3.68 -4.88
C ALA A 78 -9.38 3.73 -5.43
N TYR A 79 -9.20 4.27 -6.64
CA TYR A 79 -7.86 4.46 -7.21
C TYR A 79 -6.97 5.37 -6.34
N ARG A 80 -7.50 6.52 -5.86
CA ARG A 80 -6.76 7.40 -4.96
C ARG A 80 -6.37 6.72 -3.65
N GLU A 81 -7.29 5.97 -3.05
CA GLU A 81 -7.02 5.22 -1.81
C GLU A 81 -5.96 4.13 -2.05
N MET A 82 -6.05 3.37 -3.15
CA MET A 82 -5.01 2.40 -3.52
C MET A 82 -3.64 3.06 -3.71
N LYS A 83 -3.61 4.25 -4.33
CA LYS A 83 -2.37 4.99 -4.58
C LYS A 83 -1.75 5.49 -3.28
N GLU A 84 -2.53 6.10 -2.39
CA GLU A 84 -2.06 6.56 -1.08
C GLU A 84 -1.49 5.41 -0.25
N LEU A 85 -2.16 4.25 -0.23
CA LEU A 85 -1.66 3.06 0.46
C LEU A 85 -0.39 2.51 -0.17
N SER A 86 -0.26 2.58 -1.50
CA SER A 86 0.96 2.19 -2.21
C SER A 86 2.14 3.13 -1.90
N GLU A 87 1.89 4.44 -1.77
CA GLU A 87 2.90 5.41 -1.33
C GLU A 87 3.36 5.13 0.11
N ILE A 88 2.44 4.81 1.02
CA ILE A 88 2.78 4.40 2.40
C ILE A 88 3.62 3.11 2.40
N TYR A 89 3.29 2.14 1.54
CA TYR A 89 4.08 0.92 1.38
C TYR A 89 5.53 1.26 0.99
N GLU A 90 5.73 2.10 -0.03
CA GLU A 90 7.06 2.49 -0.49
C GLU A 90 7.85 3.23 0.60
N GLU A 91 7.22 4.16 1.32
CA GLU A 91 7.88 4.87 2.42
C GLU A 91 8.28 3.94 3.58
N LEU A 92 7.42 2.99 3.96
CA LEU A 92 7.75 2.01 5.01
C LEU A 92 8.86 1.06 4.58
N GLN A 93 8.90 0.70 3.30
CA GLN A 93 9.94 -0.17 2.75
C GLN A 93 11.28 0.55 2.75
N ASP A 94 11.32 1.80 2.30
CA ASP A 94 12.53 2.64 2.33
C ASP A 94 13.09 2.79 3.74
N VAL A 95 12.22 3.06 4.73
CA VAL A 95 12.62 3.17 6.15
C VAL A 95 13.22 1.85 6.67
N LEU A 96 12.70 0.70 6.24
CA LEU A 96 13.21 -0.61 6.67
C LEU A 96 14.52 -0.99 5.95
N GLU A 97 14.69 -0.61 4.69
CA GLU A 97 15.92 -0.83 3.94
C GLU A 97 17.04 0.14 4.36
N HIS A 98 16.66 1.36 4.72
CA HIS A 98 17.52 2.46 5.12
C HIS A 98 17.11 3.01 6.50
N PRO A 99 17.25 2.20 7.56
CA PRO A 99 16.91 2.66 8.90
C PRO A 99 17.79 3.86 9.29
N PRO A 100 17.25 4.81 10.07
CA PRO A 100 18.04 5.93 10.58
C PRO A 100 19.29 5.43 11.33
N TYR A 101 20.37 6.21 11.28
CA TYR A 101 21.69 5.83 11.83
C TYR A 101 21.59 5.19 13.22
N GLY A 102 22.05 3.94 13.34
CA GLY A 102 22.10 3.18 14.61
C GLY A 102 21.13 2.00 14.72
N THR A 103 20.30 1.75 13.72
CA THR A 103 19.39 0.59 13.65
C THR A 103 19.74 -0.37 12.50
N LYS A 104 19.48 -1.67 12.68
CA LYS A 104 19.78 -2.72 11.69
C LYS A 104 18.81 -2.63 10.50
N SER A 105 19.30 -2.82 9.28
CA SER A 105 18.49 -2.85 8.06
C SER A 105 17.70 -4.15 7.93
N LEU A 106 16.61 -4.15 7.15
CA LEU A 106 15.76 -5.33 6.88
C LEU A 106 16.57 -6.57 6.47
N SER A 107 17.59 -6.36 5.64
CA SER A 107 18.48 -7.42 5.17
C SER A 107 19.37 -8.02 6.25
N GLU A 108 19.63 -7.30 7.34
CA GLU A 108 20.39 -7.77 8.50
C GLU A 108 19.52 -8.48 9.54
N LEU A 109 18.20 -8.33 9.45
CA LEU A 109 17.21 -8.90 10.36
C LEU A 109 16.65 -10.24 9.85
N LEU A 110 16.69 -10.43 8.53
CA LEU A 110 16.32 -11.68 7.87
C LEU A 110 17.47 -12.69 7.76
N ARG A 111 18.65 -12.39 8.36
CA ARG A 111 19.80 -13.30 8.49
C ARG A 111 19.83 -13.93 9.88
#